data_AF-A0A917GRB5-F1
#
_entry.id   AF-A0A917GRB5-F1
#
_cell.length_a   1.000
_cell.length_b   1.000
_cell.length_c   1.000
_cell.angle_alpha   90.00
_cell.angle_beta   90.00
_cell.angle_gamma   90.00
#
_symmetry.space_group_name_H-M   'P 1'
#
loop_
_entity.id
_entity.type
_entity.pdbx_description
1 polymer ?
#
loop_
_entity_poly.entity_id
_entity_poly.type
_entity_poly.pdbx_seq_one_letter_code
_entity_poly.pdbx_strand_id
1 'polypeptide(L)'
;MKKQINKYTKFIPYLYFIAAVAYWFTDVNKNEGLTAYPILLIGIPFVWQLIRPSKQLNFSLGIIFVCLSSYLILAYIVGALRIITFSETAKNFALLSGLFVFTNFVMSLWMIRNSMKKAF
;
A
#
# COMPACT_ATOMS: atom_id res chain seq x y z
N MET A 1 -23.25 -18.51 -5.84
CA MET A 1 -22.38 -17.36 -6.23
C MET A 1 -21.74 -16.59 -5.07
N LYS A 2 -22.46 -16.11 -4.04
CA LYS A 2 -21.88 -15.28 -2.95
C LYS A 2 -20.67 -15.90 -2.20
N LYS A 3 -20.63 -17.22 -2.01
CA LYS A 3 -19.52 -17.92 -1.32
C LYS A 3 -18.18 -17.91 -2.09
N GLN A 4 -18.20 -17.92 -3.42
CA GLN A 4 -16.95 -17.94 -4.21
C GLN A 4 -16.33 -16.55 -4.36
N ILE A 5 -17.15 -15.50 -4.51
CA ILE A 5 -16.67 -14.11 -4.57
C ILE A 5 -15.90 -13.77 -3.29
N ASN A 6 -16.41 -14.19 -2.13
CA ASN A 6 -15.76 -13.96 -0.84
C ASN A 6 -14.42 -14.72 -0.65
N LYS A 7 -14.14 -15.73 -1.48
CA LYS A 7 -12.89 -16.50 -1.41
C LYS A 7 -11.73 -15.75 -2.07
N TYR A 8 -12.00 -14.91 -3.08
CA TYR A 8 -11.00 -14.17 -3.83
C TYR A 8 -10.79 -12.73 -3.35
N THR A 9 -11.79 -12.14 -2.70
CA THR A 9 -11.68 -10.78 -2.12
C THR A 9 -10.55 -10.64 -1.12
N LYS A 10 -10.15 -11.74 -0.45
CA LYS A 10 -9.02 -11.74 0.47
C LYS A 10 -7.68 -11.42 -0.19
N PHE A 11 -7.55 -11.59 -1.51
CA PHE A 11 -6.31 -11.34 -2.25
C PHE A 11 -6.16 -9.91 -2.78
N ILE A 12 -7.24 -9.12 -2.75
CA ILE A 12 -7.26 -7.74 -3.25
C ILE A 12 -6.13 -6.89 -2.66
N PRO A 13 -5.85 -6.92 -1.35
CA PRO A 13 -4.78 -6.11 -0.79
C PRO A 13 -3.40 -6.45 -1.36
N TYR A 14 -3.08 -7.73 -1.58
CA TYR A 14 -1.75 -8.12 -2.10
C TYR A 14 -1.59 -7.73 -3.56
N LEU A 15 -2.64 -7.94 -4.38
CA LEU A 15 -2.63 -7.50 -5.78
C LEU A 15 -2.46 -5.99 -5.88
N TYR A 16 -3.11 -5.23 -5.00
CA TYR A 16 -2.93 -3.79 -4.88
C TYR A 16 -1.47 -3.43 -4.56
N PHE A 17 -0.87 -4.02 -3.53
CA PHE A 17 0.51 -3.69 -3.14
C PHE A 17 1.53 -4.11 -4.21
N ILE A 18 1.32 -5.23 -4.90
CA ILE A 18 2.16 -5.63 -6.04
C ILE A 18 2.08 -4.62 -7.16
N ALA A 19 0.87 -4.16 -7.51
CA ALA A 19 0.68 -3.13 -8.53
C ALA A 19 1.32 -1.80 -8.12
N ALA A 20 1.18 -1.39 -6.86
CA ALA A 20 1.80 -0.19 -6.32
C ALA A 20 3.34 -0.25 -6.38
N VAL A 21 3.93 -1.39 -5.98
CA VAL A 21 5.37 -1.63 -6.06
C VAL A 21 5.84 -1.62 -7.52
N ALA A 22 5.12 -2.28 -8.43
CA ALA A 22 5.46 -2.32 -9.84
C ALA A 22 5.38 -0.94 -10.52
N TYR A 23 4.34 -0.17 -10.20
CA TYR A 23 4.19 1.21 -10.67
C TYR A 23 5.36 2.07 -10.18
N TRP A 24 5.64 2.02 -8.87
CA TRP A 24 6.71 2.83 -8.28
C TRP A 24 8.09 2.43 -8.80
N PHE A 25 8.35 1.14 -8.93
CA PHE A 25 9.57 0.64 -9.57
C PHE A 25 9.70 1.17 -11.01
N THR A 26 8.64 1.10 -11.80
CA THR A 26 8.69 1.54 -13.21
C THR A 26 8.98 3.03 -13.33
N ASP A 27 8.42 3.85 -12.43
CA ASP A 27 8.66 5.28 -12.40
C ASP A 27 10.11 5.61 -12.00
N VAL A 28 10.61 5.02 -10.92
CA VAL A 28 11.99 5.26 -10.44
C VAL A 28 13.03 4.67 -11.39
N ASN A 29 12.79 3.48 -11.95
CA ASN A 29 13.71 2.82 -12.87
C ASN A 29 13.95 3.64 -14.15
N LYS A 30 12.98 4.44 -14.60
CA LYS A 30 13.15 5.35 -15.74
C LYS A 30 14.17 6.46 -15.46
N ASN A 31 14.28 6.90 -14.20
CA ASN A 31 15.09 8.05 -13.80
C ASN A 31 16.43 7.63 -13.16
N GLU A 32 16.46 6.52 -12.43
CA GLU A 32 17.61 6.12 -11.60
C GLU A 32 18.15 4.71 -11.90
N GLY A 33 17.50 3.94 -12.79
CA GLY A 33 17.99 2.64 -13.24
C GLY A 33 18.19 1.61 -12.12
N LEU A 34 19.42 1.10 -11.98
CA LEU A 34 19.76 0.00 -11.06
C LEU A 34 19.43 0.28 -9.58
N THR A 35 19.39 1.53 -9.15
CA THR A 35 19.01 1.90 -7.76
C THR A 35 17.54 1.63 -7.46
N ALA A 36 16.70 1.37 -8.47
CA ALA A 36 15.29 1.04 -8.30
C ALA A 36 15.04 -0.42 -7.87
N TYR A 37 15.99 -1.33 -8.05
CA TYR A 37 15.83 -2.76 -7.74
C TYR A 37 15.42 -3.09 -6.29
N PRO A 38 15.91 -2.38 -5.25
CA PRO A 38 15.42 -2.56 -3.88
C PRO A 38 13.90 -2.39 -3.73
N ILE A 39 13.24 -1.59 -4.59
CA ILE A 39 11.78 -1.41 -4.57
C ILE A 39 11.08 -2.73 -4.94
N LEU A 40 11.60 -3.48 -5.93
CA LEU A 40 11.06 -4.79 -6.29
C LEU A 40 11.16 -5.81 -5.15
N LEU A 41 12.22 -5.72 -4.34
CA LEU A 41 12.39 -6.61 -3.19
C LEU A 41 11.26 -6.45 -2.16
N ILE A 42 10.72 -5.23 -2.03
CA ILE A 42 9.55 -4.95 -1.16
C ILE A 42 8.29 -5.67 -1.68
N GLY A 43 8.21 -5.97 -2.97
CA GLY A 43 7.10 -6.72 -3.58
C GLY A 43 7.09 -8.21 -3.23
N ILE A 44 8.24 -8.81 -2.94
CA ILE A 44 8.41 -10.24 -2.65
C ILE A 44 7.44 -10.76 -1.58
N PRO A 45 7.33 -10.15 -0.38
CA PRO A 45 6.41 -10.64 0.65
C PRO A 45 4.94 -10.66 0.20
N PHE A 46 4.53 -9.76 -0.69
CA PHE A 46 3.17 -9.72 -1.24
C PHE A 46 2.94 -10.82 -2.28
N VAL A 47 3.92 -11.07 -3.16
CA VAL A 47 3.89 -12.20 -4.10
C VAL A 47 3.85 -13.53 -3.33
N TRP A 48 4.65 -13.64 -2.27
CA TRP A 48 4.67 -14.83 -1.43
C TRP A 48 3.30 -15.12 -0.78
N GLN A 49 2.57 -14.08 -0.37
CA GLN A 49 1.22 -14.22 0.18
C GLN A 49 0.18 -14.74 -0.83
N LEU A 50 0.38 -14.52 -2.13
CA LEU A 50 -0.49 -15.08 -3.17
C LEU A 50 -0.27 -16.58 -3.34
N ILE A 51 1.00 -17.02 -3.32
CA ILE A 51 1.38 -18.43 -3.54
C ILE A 51 1.14 -19.25 -2.28
N ARG A 52 1.64 -18.78 -1.14
CA ARG A 52 1.58 -19.47 0.15
C ARG A 52 1.10 -18.52 1.25
N PRO A 53 -0.22 -18.39 1.44
CA PRO A 53 -0.76 -17.48 2.43
C PRO A 53 -0.32 -17.87 3.83
N SER A 54 0.14 -16.89 4.60
CA SER A 54 0.57 -17.06 5.99
C SER A 54 -0.04 -15.99 6.87
N LYS A 55 -0.71 -16.41 7.96
CA LYS A 55 -1.36 -15.49 8.91
C LYS A 55 -0.37 -14.55 9.58
N GLN A 56 0.77 -15.07 10.01
CA GLN A 56 1.80 -14.30 10.69
C GLN A 56 2.35 -13.22 9.75
N LEU A 57 2.79 -13.62 8.55
CA LEU A 57 3.31 -12.67 7.56
C LEU A 57 2.24 -11.65 7.13
N ASN A 58 0.98 -12.07 6.96
CA ASN A 58 -0.11 -11.15 6.59
C ASN A 58 -0.40 -10.12 7.69
N PHE A 59 -0.37 -10.55 8.96
CA PHE A 59 -0.57 -9.68 10.10
C PHE A 59 0.60 -8.70 10.29
N SER A 60 1.85 -9.18 10.19
CA SER A 60 3.05 -8.34 10.26
C SER A 60 3.08 -7.30 9.15
N LEU A 61 2.84 -7.69 7.89
CA LEU A 61 2.76 -6.74 6.78
C LEU A 61 1.62 -5.73 6.98
N GLY A 62 0.45 -6.20 7.42
CA GLY A 62 -0.67 -5.33 7.75
C GLY A 62 -0.31 -4.27 8.78
N ILE A 63 0.33 -4.65 9.90
CA ILE A 63 0.77 -3.70 10.93
C ILE A 63 1.80 -2.72 10.39
N ILE A 64 2.85 -3.20 9.72
CA ILE A 64 3.93 -2.35 9.20
C ILE A 64 3.37 -1.26 8.30
N PHE A 65 2.51 -1.62 7.34
CA PHE A 65 1.95 -0.65 6.40
C PHE A 65 0.85 0.21 7.00
N VAL A 66 0.09 -0.26 8.00
CA VAL A 66 -0.83 0.60 8.77
C VAL A 66 -0.03 1.68 9.51
N CYS A 67 1.05 1.30 10.18
CA CYS A 67 1.91 2.25 10.90
C CYS A 67 2.56 3.26 9.94
N LEU A 68 3.14 2.77 8.85
CA LEU A 68 3.75 3.61 7.82
C LEU A 68 2.73 4.60 7.22
N SER A 69 1.56 4.10 6.82
CA SER A 69 0.53 4.94 6.21
C SER A 69 -0.05 5.94 7.22
N SER A 70 -0.25 5.55 8.47
CA SER A 70 -0.69 6.46 9.54
C SER A 70 0.31 7.59 9.76
N TYR A 71 1.60 7.27 9.79
CA TYR A 71 2.67 8.27 9.89
C TYR A 71 2.64 9.24 8.71
N LEU A 72 2.51 8.75 7.48
CA LEU A 72 2.43 9.58 6.28
C LEU A 72 1.17 10.46 6.25
N ILE A 73 0.02 9.94 6.70
CA ILE A 73 -1.21 10.73 6.84
C ILE A 73 -1.01 11.88 7.82
N LEU A 74 -0.40 11.61 8.99
CA LEU A 74 -0.10 12.64 9.98
C LEU A 74 0.86 13.68 9.42
N ALA A 75 1.94 13.25 8.76
CA ALA A 75 2.91 14.13 8.11
C ALA A 75 2.23 15.02 7.05
N TYR A 76 1.32 14.45 6.27
CA TYR A 76 0.54 15.18 5.26
C TYR A 76 -0.38 16.23 5.88
N ILE A 77 -1.10 15.89 6.95
CA ILE A 77 -1.98 16.83 7.68
C ILE A 77 -1.15 17.97 8.29
N VAL A 78 -0.03 17.65 8.95
CA VAL A 78 0.87 18.65 9.54
C VAL A 78 1.47 19.55 8.46
N GLY A 79 1.84 18.99 7.30
CA GLY A 79 2.31 19.75 6.14
C GLY A 79 1.24 20.67 5.56
N ALA A 80 -0.02 20.21 5.47
CA ALA A 80 -1.13 21.01 4.96
C ALA A 80 -1.51 22.17 5.90
N LEU A 81 -1.39 21.99 7.22
CA LEU A 81 -1.64 23.02 8.23
C LEU A 81 -0.54 24.10 8.29
N ARG A 82 0.65 23.82 7.75
CA ARG A 82 1.71 24.82 7.52
C ARG A 82 1.44 25.55 6.20
N ILE A 83 0.48 26.49 6.25
CA ILE A 83 -0.08 27.24 5.13
C ILE A 83 1.02 28.00 4.35
N ILE A 84 1.44 27.42 3.23
CA ILE A 84 2.02 28.14 2.09
C ILE A 84 0.94 28.11 1.00
N THR A 85 0.72 29.22 0.32
CA THR A 85 -0.16 29.30 -0.86
C THR A 85 0.31 28.33 -1.94
N PHE A 86 -0.26 27.12 -1.94
CA PHE A 86 0.07 26.09 -2.93
C PHE A 86 -0.48 26.49 -4.31
N SER A 87 0.36 26.39 -5.35
CA SER A 87 -0.09 26.45 -6.75
C SER A 87 -1.07 25.31 -7.05
N GLU A 88 -1.92 25.44 -8.08
CA GLU A 88 -2.87 24.38 -8.46
C GLU A 88 -2.19 23.03 -8.73
N THR A 89 -0.98 23.03 -9.30
CA THR A 89 -0.16 21.83 -9.51
C THR A 89 0.24 21.16 -8.20
N ALA A 90 0.65 21.93 -7.20
CA ALA A 90 0.98 21.39 -5.89
C ALA A 90 -0.26 20.86 -5.16
N LYS A 91 -1.42 21.49 -5.36
CA LYS A 91 -2.71 21.05 -4.81
C LYS A 91 -3.13 19.70 -5.40
N ASN A 92 -3.02 19.52 -6.71
CA ASN A 92 -3.34 18.27 -7.40
C ASN A 92 -2.36 17.14 -7.02
N PHE A 93 -1.06 17.44 -6.93
CA PHE A 93 -0.05 16.48 -6.48
C PHE A 93 -0.29 16.03 -5.04
N ALA A 94 -0.62 16.96 -4.15
CA ALA A 94 -0.94 16.68 -2.75
C ALA A 94 -2.20 15.79 -2.65
N LEU A 95 -3.24 16.09 -3.43
CA LEU A 95 -4.49 15.31 -3.43
C LEU A 95 -4.29 13.88 -3.97
N LEU A 96 -3.54 13.73 -5.06
CA LEU A 96 -3.24 12.41 -5.65
C LEU A 96 -2.37 11.55 -4.73
N SER A 97 -1.33 12.15 -4.14
CA SER A 97 -0.45 11.48 -3.17
C SER A 97 -1.19 11.15 -1.87
N GLY A 98 -2.05 12.04 -1.38
CA GLY A 98 -2.91 11.81 -0.22
C GLY A 98 -3.87 10.64 -0.42
N LEU A 99 -4.54 10.56 -1.58
CA LEU A 99 -5.41 9.44 -1.95
C LEU A 99 -4.64 8.12 -2.01
N PHE A 100 -3.42 8.12 -2.54
CA PHE A 100 -2.56 6.95 -2.57
C PHE A 100 -2.20 6.46 -1.16
N VAL A 101 -1.77 7.37 -0.27
CA VAL A 101 -1.46 7.03 1.13
C VAL A 101 -2.71 6.52 1.87
N PHE A 102 -3.87 7.13 1.65
CA PHE A 102 -5.12 6.67 2.25
C PHE A 102 -5.52 5.29 1.76
N THR A 103 -5.35 5.01 0.47
CA THR A 103 -5.65 3.68 -0.09
C THR A 103 -4.70 2.62 0.46
N ASN A 104 -3.41 2.94 0.65
CA ASN A 104 -2.47 2.07 1.36
C ASN A 104 -2.98 1.74 2.77
N PHE A 105 -3.41 2.74 3.53
CA PHE A 105 -3.96 2.54 4.87
C PHE A 105 -5.18 1.59 4.88
N VAL A 106 -6.14 1.82 3.99
CA VAL A 106 -7.35 0.98 3.86
C VAL A 106 -6.99 -0.46 3.50
N MET A 107 -6.08 -0.66 2.55
CA MET A 107 -5.65 -2.00 2.12
C MET A 107 -4.90 -2.74 3.22
N SER A 108 -4.06 -2.05 3.99
CA SER A 108 -3.38 -2.64 5.15
C SER A 108 -4.34 -3.01 6.28
N LEU A 109 -5.36 -2.19 6.56
CA LEU A 109 -6.42 -2.55 7.50
C LEU A 109 -7.18 -3.80 7.02
N TRP A 110 -7.41 -3.93 5.72
CA TRP A 110 -8.02 -5.13 5.16
C TRP A 110 -7.13 -6.37 5.39
N MET A 111 -5.81 -6.26 5.21
CA MET A 111 -4.88 -7.35 5.53
C MET A 111 -5.01 -7.80 7.00
N ILE A 112 -5.03 -6.86 7.95
CA ILE A 112 -5.20 -7.16 9.38
C ILE A 112 -6.56 -7.84 9.63
N ARG A 113 -7.64 -7.32 9.02
CA ARG A 113 -8.98 -7.91 9.12
C ARG A 113 -9.01 -9.35 8.62
N ASN A 114 -8.33 -9.65 7.50
CA ASN A 114 -8.26 -10.99 6.94
C ASN A 114 -7.50 -11.96 7.85
N SER A 115 -6.45 -11.50 8.54
CA SER A 115 -5.72 -12.29 9.54
C SER A 115 -6.59 -12.64 10.76
N MET A 116 -7.38 -11.69 11.27
CA MET A 116 -8.23 -11.91 12.46
C MET A 116 -9.42 -12.84 12.19
N LYS A 117 -10.06 -12.72 11.02
CA LYS A 117 -11.27 -13.50 10.68
C LYS A 117 -11.00 -14.96 10.30
N LYS A 118 -9.78 -15.48 10.48
CA LYS A 118 -9.34 -16.80 9.95
C LYS A 118 -9.70 -16.96 8.46
N ALA A 119 -9.54 -15.91 7.65
CA ALA A 119 -9.79 -15.98 6.20
C ALA A 119 -8.72 -16.79 5.43
N PHE A 120 -7.66 -17.17 6.16
CA PHE A 120 -6.56 -18.04 5.77
C PHE A 120 -6.43 -19.19 6.76
#